data_AF-A0A1I6UIX4-F1
#
_entry.id   AF-A0A1I6UIX4-F1
#
_cell.length_a   1.000
_cell.length_b   1.000
_cell.length_c   1.000
_cell.angle_alpha   90.00
_cell.angle_beta   90.00
_cell.angle_gamma   90.00
#
_symmetry.space_group_name_H-M   'P 1'
#
loop_
_entity.id
_entity.type
_entity.pdbx_description
1 polymer ?
#
loop_
_entity_poly.entity_id
_entity_poly.type
_entity_poly.pdbx_seq_one_letter_code
_entity_poly.pdbx_strand_id
1 'polypeptide(L)'
;MKKKWFYLLMLCIGCFFVTSCLEDLFDDGEDEEEGLSLSCGSVLPSGYQCISPITGAKHLANYHISELYGTWHSEDFGFCVQYSGDGTGKIITIAKGLHPGAEMNIKWGVMVNGDGSYAQSDGNGSVRVIHEGIGEPIDPQIAMLTFRLSTKQFYGFDLLRVGSCPKGSGGNGSNGNTNNGGNNGTANNGGNTGNSNGNNSGSGTGKVAFWVASDLGCGNITVTLNTGQQGTISSYYSSGTPSCGSSGNANFTLDPGTYSFSASCSKYNWKGNFTVEKDGCLTNRLWIN
;
A
#
# COMPACT_ATOMS: atom_id res chain seq x y z
N MET A 1 76.07 -45.40 27.75
CA MET A 1 76.69 -45.84 26.48
C MET A 1 76.29 -44.89 25.36
N LYS A 2 77.19 -44.62 24.39
CA LYS A 2 77.02 -43.95 23.06
C LYS A 2 76.36 -42.54 22.97
N LYS A 3 77.04 -41.66 22.24
CA LYS A 3 76.69 -40.25 21.88
C LYS A 3 75.99 -40.17 20.50
N LYS A 4 75.31 -39.04 20.22
CA LYS A 4 75.39 -38.14 19.01
C LYS A 4 74.19 -37.14 19.07
N TRP A 5 74.35 -35.81 19.13
CA TRP A 5 74.86 -34.81 18.17
C TRP A 5 73.97 -34.57 16.92
N PHE A 6 73.37 -33.37 16.80
CA PHE A 6 73.43 -32.53 15.57
C PHE A 6 72.99 -31.04 15.80
N TYR A 7 73.40 -30.15 14.88
CA TYR A 7 73.30 -28.67 14.81
C TYR A 7 71.88 -28.16 14.47
N LEU A 8 71.41 -26.90 14.65
CA LEU A 8 71.96 -25.51 14.59
C LEU A 8 72.25 -24.94 13.18
N LEU A 9 71.24 -24.34 12.51
CA LEU A 9 71.33 -23.24 11.53
C LEU A 9 69.90 -22.69 11.26
N MET A 10 69.47 -21.43 11.49
CA MET A 10 69.89 -20.07 11.05
C MET A 10 69.28 -19.62 9.70
N LEU A 11 68.18 -18.85 9.76
CA LEU A 11 67.71 -17.81 8.81
C LEU A 11 66.41 -17.17 9.39
N CYS A 12 65.99 -15.92 9.17
CA CYS A 12 66.55 -14.56 9.23
C CYS A 12 65.52 -13.61 8.56
N ILE A 13 65.15 -12.50 9.22
CA ILE A 13 64.62 -11.24 8.59
C ILE A 13 63.19 -11.34 8.00
N GLY A 14 62.24 -10.40 8.18
CA GLY A 14 62.13 -9.09 8.86
C GLY A 14 60.78 -8.44 8.41
N CYS A 15 60.20 -7.36 8.94
CA CYS A 15 60.49 -6.36 10.00
C CYS A 15 59.13 -5.99 10.67
N PHE A 16 59.01 -5.50 11.91
CA PHE A 16 59.47 -4.25 12.56
C PHE A 16 58.81 -2.93 12.05
N PHE A 17 58.11 -2.26 13.00
CA PHE A 17 57.39 -0.97 12.95
C PHE A 17 56.10 -0.94 12.11
N VAL A 18 54.97 -0.40 12.60
CA VAL A 18 54.78 0.66 13.62
C VAL A 18 53.82 0.24 14.74
N THR A 19 54.14 0.63 15.97
CA THR A 19 53.24 0.58 17.14
C THR A 19 53.22 1.98 17.77
N SER A 20 52.03 2.56 17.98
CA SER A 20 51.64 3.27 19.23
C SER A 20 50.28 3.95 19.12
N CYS A 21 49.65 4.13 20.28
CA CYS A 21 48.36 4.80 20.55
C CYS A 21 47.11 4.02 20.07
N LEU A 22 46.12 3.75 20.93
CA LEU A 22 45.97 4.07 22.36
C LEU A 22 44.85 3.20 23.00
N GLU A 23 44.95 2.93 24.31
CA GLU A 23 43.85 2.61 25.26
C GLU A 23 42.95 1.37 24.93
N ASP A 24 43.00 0.32 25.76
CA ASP A 24 42.13 0.07 26.94
C ASP A 24 40.74 -0.45 26.53
N LEU A 25 40.12 -1.49 27.13
CA LEU A 25 40.43 -2.37 28.28
C LEU A 25 39.52 -3.62 28.16
N PHE A 26 39.84 -4.71 28.87
CA PHE A 26 39.09 -5.99 28.98
C PHE A 26 39.11 -6.87 27.72
N ASP A 27 39.64 -8.10 27.70
CA ASP A 27 39.79 -9.17 28.72
C ASP A 27 38.45 -9.88 29.03
N ASP A 28 38.32 -11.04 28.39
CA ASP A 28 37.61 -12.25 28.81
C ASP A 28 36.12 -12.16 29.20
N GLY A 29 35.26 -12.19 28.17
CA GLY A 29 33.85 -12.56 28.27
C GLY A 29 33.39 -13.37 27.05
N GLU A 30 33.06 -14.64 27.24
CA GLU A 30 32.40 -15.49 26.23
C GLU A 30 30.93 -15.09 26.08
N ASP A 31 30.66 -13.93 25.47
CA ASP A 31 29.35 -13.65 24.89
C ASP A 31 29.38 -14.13 23.43
N GLU A 32 29.05 -15.42 23.23
CA GLU A 32 28.46 -15.83 21.96
C GLU A 32 27.22 -14.97 21.75
N GLU A 33 27.28 -13.97 20.87
CA GLU A 33 26.07 -13.43 20.25
C GLU A 33 25.43 -14.58 19.45
N GLU A 34 24.62 -15.38 20.12
CA GLU A 34 23.60 -16.21 19.49
C GLU A 34 22.70 -15.26 18.68
N GLY A 35 23.08 -15.05 17.42
CA GLY A 35 22.29 -14.35 16.42
C GLY A 35 20.92 -15.03 16.36
N LEU A 36 19.93 -14.38 16.97
CA LEU A 36 18.84 -15.07 17.65
C LEU A 36 18.03 -15.95 16.69
N SER A 37 18.33 -17.24 16.73
CA SER A 37 17.75 -18.25 15.83
C SER A 37 16.30 -18.48 16.22
N LEU A 38 15.40 -17.68 15.62
CA LEU A 38 13.95 -17.77 15.79
C LEU A 38 13.42 -19.09 15.23
N SER A 39 13.53 -20.15 16.03
CA SER A 39 12.92 -21.45 15.78
C SER A 39 11.47 -21.43 16.27
N CYS A 40 10.53 -21.85 15.42
CA CYS A 40 9.11 -21.93 15.74
C CYS A 40 8.86 -23.18 16.61
N GLY A 41 9.26 -23.13 17.88
CA GLY A 41 9.44 -24.33 18.73
C GLY A 41 8.60 -24.42 19.99
N SER A 42 7.88 -23.37 20.40
CA SER A 42 7.00 -23.40 21.58
C SER A 42 5.63 -22.78 21.28
N VAL A 43 4.62 -23.20 22.03
CA VAL A 43 3.20 -22.96 21.73
C VAL A 43 2.88 -21.46 21.78
N LEU A 44 2.85 -20.83 20.61
CA LEU A 44 2.26 -19.50 20.43
C LEU A 44 0.75 -19.59 20.67
N PRO A 45 0.11 -18.53 21.20
CA PRO A 45 -1.35 -18.47 21.30
C PRO A 45 -2.01 -18.63 19.92
N SER A 46 -3.31 -18.94 19.89
CA SER A 46 -4.03 -19.11 18.63
C SER A 46 -4.06 -17.80 17.81
N GLY A 47 -3.36 -17.75 16.67
CA GLY A 47 -3.46 -16.65 15.70
C GLY A 47 -2.16 -16.08 15.11
N TYR A 48 -1.02 -16.77 15.20
CA TYR A 48 0.29 -16.25 14.80
C TYR A 48 0.77 -16.84 13.47
N GLN A 49 1.60 -16.09 12.75
CA GLN A 49 2.44 -16.59 11.66
C GLN A 49 3.91 -16.29 11.94
N CYS A 50 4.71 -17.34 12.07
CA CYS A 50 6.15 -17.25 11.95
C CYS A 50 6.56 -17.91 10.64
N ILE A 51 7.33 -17.21 9.81
CA ILE A 51 7.99 -17.80 8.65
C ILE A 51 9.34 -18.31 9.15
N SER A 52 9.44 -19.60 9.45
CA SER A 52 10.75 -20.22 9.68
C SER A 52 11.48 -20.33 8.33
N PRO A 53 12.64 -19.68 8.15
CA PRO A 53 13.41 -19.79 6.90
C PRO A 53 14.05 -21.19 6.72
N ILE A 54 13.93 -22.09 7.71
CA ILE A 54 14.64 -23.38 7.75
C ILE A 54 13.68 -24.57 7.59
N THR A 55 12.45 -24.50 8.12
CA THR A 55 11.55 -25.69 8.19
C THR A 55 10.36 -25.68 7.23
N GLY A 56 9.99 -24.53 6.65
CA GLY A 56 8.92 -24.42 5.64
C GLY A 56 7.50 -24.72 6.13
N ALA A 57 7.28 -24.90 7.43
CA ALA A 57 5.95 -25.14 8.00
C ALA A 57 5.06 -23.88 7.87
N LYS A 58 3.83 -24.04 7.34
CA LYS A 58 2.87 -22.95 7.12
C LYS A 58 1.59 -23.17 7.93
N HIS A 59 1.25 -22.21 8.79
CA HIS A 59 -0.04 -22.15 9.49
C HIS A 59 -0.76 -20.85 9.15
N LEU A 60 -2.09 -20.88 9.04
CA LEU A 60 -2.89 -19.69 8.67
C LEU A 60 -3.22 -18.85 9.91
N ALA A 61 -2.98 -17.54 9.80
CA ALA A 61 -3.51 -16.53 10.70
C ALA A 61 -4.35 -15.53 9.88
N ASN A 62 -5.57 -15.23 10.36
CA ASN A 62 -6.43 -14.23 9.73
C ASN A 62 -6.23 -12.87 10.41
N TYR A 63 -5.40 -12.01 9.82
CA TYR A 63 -5.24 -10.63 10.29
C TYR A 63 -6.37 -9.75 9.72
N HIS A 64 -7.30 -9.35 10.59
CA HIS A 64 -8.44 -8.52 10.18
C HIS A 64 -8.12 -7.02 10.14
N ILE A 65 -7.09 -6.65 9.35
CA ILE A 65 -6.78 -5.25 9.03
C ILE A 65 -7.63 -4.85 7.83
N SER A 66 -8.92 -4.61 8.08
CA SER A 66 -9.92 -4.30 7.03
C SER A 66 -9.53 -3.10 6.16
N GLU A 67 -8.77 -2.17 6.75
CA GLU A 67 -8.17 -1.00 6.15
C GLU A 67 -7.26 -1.31 4.97
N LEU A 68 -6.51 -2.42 5.02
CA LEU A 68 -5.60 -2.82 3.94
C LEU A 68 -6.34 -3.40 2.74
N TYR A 69 -7.56 -3.92 2.92
CA TYR A 69 -8.26 -4.68 1.88
C TYR A 69 -8.64 -3.83 0.67
N GLY A 70 -8.62 -4.46 -0.51
CA GLY A 70 -8.87 -3.80 -1.79
C GLY A 70 -7.58 -3.49 -2.55
N THR A 71 -7.64 -2.51 -3.45
CA THR A 71 -6.57 -2.23 -4.41
C THR A 71 -5.86 -0.91 -4.10
N TRP A 72 -4.53 -0.92 -4.21
CA TRP A 72 -3.64 0.20 -3.97
C TRP A 72 -2.70 0.38 -5.16
N HIS A 73 -2.56 1.59 -5.67
CA HIS A 73 -1.76 1.89 -6.86
C HIS A 73 -0.78 3.02 -6.57
N SER A 74 0.49 2.84 -6.97
CA SER A 74 1.50 3.89 -6.95
C SER A 74 1.87 4.27 -8.38
N GLU A 75 1.59 5.52 -8.74
CA GLU A 75 1.81 6.04 -10.09
C GLU A 75 3.30 6.22 -10.39
N ASP A 76 4.07 6.74 -9.43
CA ASP A 76 5.50 7.03 -9.58
C ASP A 76 6.33 5.75 -9.76
N PHE A 77 6.05 4.73 -8.96
CA PHE A 77 6.72 3.44 -9.02
C PHE A 77 6.08 2.46 -10.01
N GLY A 78 4.93 2.82 -10.59
CA GLY A 78 4.25 2.03 -11.61
C GLY A 78 3.92 0.61 -11.16
N PHE A 79 3.36 0.43 -9.96
CA PHE A 79 2.85 -0.86 -9.52
C PHE A 79 1.56 -0.74 -8.72
N CYS A 80 0.89 -1.87 -8.59
CA CYS A 80 -0.38 -2.00 -7.89
C CYS A 80 -0.36 -3.23 -6.98
N VAL A 81 -0.97 -3.14 -5.80
CA VAL A 81 -1.11 -4.25 -4.85
C VAL A 81 -2.58 -4.42 -4.49
N GLN A 82 -3.06 -5.67 -4.52
CA GLN A 82 -4.40 -6.06 -4.11
C GLN A 82 -4.32 -6.94 -2.87
N TYR A 83 -5.11 -6.64 -1.84
CA TYR A 83 -5.17 -7.43 -0.61
C TYR A 83 -6.57 -8.00 -0.38
N SER A 84 -6.62 -9.31 -0.17
CA SER A 84 -7.78 -10.08 0.27
C SER A 84 -7.67 -10.42 1.77
N GLY A 85 -8.81 -10.55 2.47
CA GLY A 85 -8.84 -10.82 3.91
C GLY A 85 -8.46 -12.24 4.34
N ASP A 86 -8.12 -13.13 3.39
CA ASP A 86 -7.64 -14.50 3.59
C ASP A 86 -6.10 -14.60 3.55
N GLY A 87 -5.40 -13.47 3.62
CA GLY A 87 -3.94 -13.39 3.49
C GLY A 87 -3.44 -13.64 2.06
N THR A 88 -4.31 -13.65 1.04
CA THR A 88 -3.90 -13.62 -0.37
C THR A 88 -3.91 -12.21 -0.94
N GLY A 89 -3.21 -12.03 -2.05
CA GLY A 89 -3.22 -10.80 -2.80
C GLY A 89 -2.62 -10.96 -4.18
N LYS A 90 -2.45 -9.83 -4.87
CA LYS A 90 -1.72 -9.74 -6.13
C LYS A 90 -0.82 -8.51 -6.14
N ILE A 91 0.36 -8.63 -6.75
CA ILE A 91 1.17 -7.49 -7.17
C ILE A 91 1.09 -7.43 -8.71
N ILE A 92 0.77 -6.27 -9.26
CA ILE A 92 0.71 -6.04 -10.70
C ILE A 92 1.66 -4.90 -11.04
N THR A 93 2.71 -5.18 -11.80
CA THR A 93 3.66 -4.18 -12.28
C THR A 93 3.15 -3.54 -13.56
N ILE A 94 3.02 -2.22 -13.55
CA ILE A 94 2.59 -1.41 -14.68
C ILE A 94 3.84 -1.07 -15.53
N ALA A 95 3.65 -0.67 -16.78
CA ALA A 95 4.67 -0.67 -17.83
C ALA A 95 5.96 0.17 -17.61
N LYS A 96 6.11 0.86 -16.47
CA LYS A 96 7.30 1.60 -16.07
C LYS A 96 8.20 0.87 -15.04
N GLY A 97 7.71 -0.22 -14.43
CA GLY A 97 8.44 -0.95 -13.38
C GLY A 97 9.51 -1.93 -13.91
N LEU A 98 10.25 -2.55 -12.99
CA LEU A 98 11.37 -3.48 -13.27
C LEU A 98 10.99 -4.72 -14.11
N HIS A 99 9.71 -5.12 -14.07
CA HIS A 99 9.16 -6.18 -14.94
C HIS A 99 7.80 -5.74 -15.52
N PRO A 100 7.75 -5.03 -16.65
CA PRO A 100 6.52 -4.48 -17.22
C PRO A 100 5.41 -5.52 -17.47
N GLY A 101 4.23 -5.33 -16.87
CA GLY A 101 3.03 -6.12 -17.15
C GLY A 101 2.97 -7.50 -16.47
N ALA A 102 3.84 -7.76 -15.48
CA ALA A 102 3.77 -8.98 -14.70
C ALA A 102 2.66 -8.91 -13.65
N GLU A 103 1.88 -9.99 -13.52
CA GLU A 103 0.94 -10.21 -12.41
C GLU A 103 1.47 -11.36 -11.56
N MET A 104 1.70 -11.11 -10.28
CA MET A 104 2.20 -12.08 -9.32
C MET A 104 1.17 -12.29 -8.22
N ASN A 105 0.76 -13.55 -8.01
CA ASN A 105 -0.04 -13.90 -6.84
C ASN A 105 0.87 -13.90 -5.61
N ILE A 106 0.37 -13.37 -4.49
CA ILE A 106 1.14 -13.24 -3.25
C ILE A 106 0.37 -13.81 -2.07
N LYS A 107 1.12 -14.25 -1.06
CA LYS A 107 0.66 -14.26 0.34
C LYS A 107 1.13 -12.98 1.01
N TRP A 108 0.37 -12.50 1.99
CA TRP A 108 0.75 -11.35 2.79
C TRP A 108 0.39 -11.54 4.26
N GLY A 109 1.10 -10.80 5.11
CA GLY A 109 0.84 -10.72 6.55
C GLY A 109 1.42 -9.43 7.12
N VAL A 110 1.41 -9.31 8.45
CA VAL A 110 2.08 -8.20 9.15
C VAL A 110 3.07 -8.72 10.17
N MET A 111 4.13 -7.95 10.42
CA MET A 111 5.06 -8.23 11.51
C MET A 111 4.38 -8.07 12.87
N VAL A 112 4.60 -9.04 13.75
CA VAL A 112 4.20 -9.03 15.15
C VAL A 112 5.41 -9.32 16.04
N ASN A 113 5.37 -8.79 17.25
CA ASN A 113 6.32 -9.12 18.31
C ASN A 113 6.00 -10.53 18.88
N GLY A 114 6.88 -11.06 19.74
CA GLY A 114 6.67 -12.37 20.37
C GLY A 114 5.41 -12.48 21.25
N ASP A 115 4.84 -11.36 21.67
CA ASP A 115 3.56 -11.27 22.41
C ASP A 115 2.32 -11.12 21.50
N GLY A 116 2.51 -11.07 20.18
CA GLY A 116 1.45 -10.91 19.18
C GLY A 116 0.96 -9.49 18.97
N SER A 117 1.51 -8.50 19.70
CA SER A 117 1.31 -7.09 19.36
C SER A 117 1.93 -6.80 18.00
N TYR A 118 1.37 -5.87 17.23
CA TYR A 118 2.00 -5.46 15.98
C TYR A 118 3.42 -4.91 16.25
N ALA A 119 4.40 -5.37 15.48
CA ALA A 119 5.75 -4.84 15.52
C ALA A 119 5.73 -3.42 14.92
N GLN A 120 5.46 -2.43 15.76
CA GLN A 120 5.32 -1.05 15.33
C GLN A 120 6.68 -0.50 14.90
N SER A 121 6.73 0.09 13.71
CA SER A 121 8.01 0.59 13.17
C SER A 121 8.41 1.97 13.71
N ASP A 122 7.48 2.73 14.28
CA ASP A 122 7.67 4.16 14.59
C ASP A 122 6.87 4.68 15.80
N GLY A 123 6.21 3.79 16.55
CA GLY A 123 5.33 4.16 17.68
C GLY A 123 4.02 4.88 17.31
N ASN A 124 3.78 5.18 16.02
CA ASN A 124 2.60 5.94 15.55
C ASN A 124 1.47 5.02 15.03
N GLY A 125 1.47 3.74 15.42
CA GLY A 125 0.53 2.75 14.88
C GLY A 125 0.84 2.32 13.44
N SER A 126 2.09 2.43 13.00
CA SER A 126 2.52 1.92 11.69
C SER A 126 2.92 0.44 11.78
N VAL A 127 2.30 -0.40 10.96
CA VAL A 127 2.59 -1.84 10.83
C VAL A 127 3.43 -2.12 9.59
N ARG A 128 4.32 -3.10 9.66
CA ARG A 128 5.06 -3.59 8.50
C ARG A 128 4.30 -4.75 7.85
N VAL A 129 3.87 -4.55 6.62
CA VAL A 129 3.24 -5.56 5.76
C VAL A 129 4.34 -6.30 5.00
N ILE A 130 4.35 -7.63 5.10
CA ILE A 130 5.28 -8.50 4.37
C ILE A 130 4.53 -9.23 3.26
N HIS A 131 5.20 -9.48 2.14
CA HIS A 131 4.68 -10.23 1.00
C HIS A 131 5.58 -11.43 0.68
N GLU A 132 4.98 -12.58 0.36
CA GLU A 132 5.65 -13.79 -0.13
C GLU A 132 5.10 -14.10 -1.54
N GLY A 133 5.98 -14.25 -2.53
CA GLY A 133 5.60 -14.53 -3.91
C GLY A 133 5.20 -15.98 -4.11
N ILE A 134 4.08 -16.22 -4.79
CA ILE A 134 3.61 -17.58 -5.10
C ILE A 134 4.16 -17.99 -6.47
N GLY A 135 5.29 -18.71 -6.45
CA GLY A 135 5.93 -19.30 -7.62
C GLY A 135 7.07 -18.49 -8.23
N GLU A 136 7.13 -17.18 -7.95
CA GLU A 136 8.17 -16.26 -8.43
C GLU A 136 8.68 -15.38 -7.26
N PRO A 137 9.95 -14.94 -7.26
CA PRO A 137 10.49 -14.05 -6.23
C PRO A 137 9.91 -12.63 -6.38
N ILE A 138 9.48 -12.02 -5.27
CA ILE A 138 9.07 -10.60 -5.24
C ILE A 138 10.32 -9.71 -5.24
N ASP A 139 10.22 -8.55 -5.89
CA ASP A 139 11.18 -7.45 -5.75
C ASP A 139 11.40 -7.10 -4.25
N PRO A 140 12.64 -7.14 -3.73
CA PRO A 140 12.93 -6.83 -2.32
C PRO A 140 12.39 -5.48 -1.83
N GLN A 141 12.20 -4.49 -2.72
CA GLN A 141 11.63 -3.18 -2.38
C GLN A 141 10.12 -3.25 -2.11
N ILE A 142 9.41 -4.18 -2.75
CA ILE A 142 7.97 -4.37 -2.61
C ILE A 142 7.65 -5.45 -1.57
N ALA A 143 8.58 -6.37 -1.29
CA ALA A 143 8.42 -7.46 -0.31
C ALA A 143 8.16 -7.02 1.14
N MET A 144 8.44 -5.75 1.47
CA MET A 144 8.10 -5.15 2.76
C MET A 144 7.61 -3.71 2.57
N LEU A 145 6.34 -3.45 2.88
CA LEU A 145 5.73 -2.13 2.87
C LEU A 145 5.36 -1.70 4.29
N THR A 146 5.36 -0.39 4.57
CA THR A 146 4.87 0.13 5.86
C THR A 146 3.48 0.74 5.68
N PHE A 147 2.50 0.31 6.47
CA PHE A 147 1.14 0.83 6.47
C PHE A 147 0.81 1.48 7.81
N ARG A 148 0.36 2.74 7.79
CA ARG A 148 0.00 3.49 8.99
C ARG A 148 -1.49 3.33 9.27
N LEU A 149 -1.84 2.56 10.31
CA LEU A 149 -3.23 2.24 10.67
C LEU A 149 -4.07 3.48 10.99
N SER A 150 -3.44 4.49 11.60
CA SER A 150 -4.07 5.79 11.86
C SER A 150 -4.48 6.45 10.54
N THR A 151 -3.51 6.84 9.70
CA THR A 151 -3.77 7.60 8.46
C THR A 151 -4.47 6.79 7.35
N LYS A 152 -4.43 5.46 7.41
CA LYS A 152 -4.86 4.51 6.36
C LYS A 152 -4.09 4.70 5.05
N GLN A 153 -2.78 4.90 5.16
CA GLN A 153 -1.86 5.14 4.03
C GLN A 153 -0.63 4.26 4.15
N PHE A 154 -0.01 3.94 3.02
CA PHE A 154 1.36 3.42 3.02
C PHE A 154 2.38 4.55 3.21
N TYR A 155 3.57 4.19 3.67
CA TYR A 155 4.70 5.09 3.85
C TYR A 155 5.91 4.56 3.07
N GLY A 156 6.69 5.47 2.47
CA GLY A 156 7.80 5.15 1.56
C GLY A 156 7.37 4.92 0.10
N PHE A 157 6.12 4.50 -0.11
CA PHE A 157 5.48 4.42 -1.43
C PHE A 157 4.14 5.14 -1.38
N ASP A 158 3.93 6.10 -2.27
CA ASP A 158 2.67 6.83 -2.41
C ASP A 158 1.63 5.93 -3.13
N LEU A 159 1.15 4.95 -2.38
CA LEU A 159 0.11 4.00 -2.78
C LEU A 159 -1.25 4.60 -2.44
N LEU A 160 -2.00 4.98 -3.47
CA LEU A 160 -3.36 5.51 -3.39
C LEU A 160 -4.37 4.36 -3.54
N ARG A 161 -5.44 4.38 -2.75
CA ARG A 161 -6.52 3.38 -2.84
C ARG A 161 -7.37 3.64 -4.09
N VAL A 162 -7.60 2.61 -4.90
CA VAL A 162 -8.32 2.67 -6.18
C VAL A 162 -9.32 1.51 -6.29
N GLY A 163 -10.34 1.60 -7.15
CA GLY A 163 -11.30 0.51 -7.36
C GLY A 163 -10.69 -0.71 -8.06
N SER A 164 -9.71 -0.50 -8.95
CA SER A 164 -8.99 -1.57 -9.65
C SER A 164 -7.60 -1.13 -10.09
N CYS A 165 -6.69 -2.07 -10.33
CA CYS A 165 -5.36 -1.75 -10.83
C CYS A 165 -5.47 -1.15 -12.23
N PRO A 166 -4.82 -0.01 -12.52
CA PRO A 166 -4.76 0.52 -13.87
C PRO A 166 -4.17 -0.53 -14.80
N LYS A 167 -4.92 -0.89 -15.84
CA LYS A 167 -4.34 -1.66 -16.95
C LYS A 167 -3.24 -0.80 -17.53
N GLY A 168 -2.00 -1.28 -17.48
CA GLY A 168 -0.90 -0.57 -18.11
C GLY A 168 -1.26 -0.27 -19.57
N SER A 169 -1.05 0.97 -19.99
CA SER A 169 -1.18 1.39 -21.38
C SER A 169 -0.08 0.74 -22.22
N GLY A 170 -0.16 -0.58 -22.37
CA GLY A 170 0.57 -1.32 -23.38
C GLY A 170 0.21 -0.70 -24.71
N GLY A 171 1.19 -0.03 -25.32
CA GLY A 171 1.00 0.80 -26.50
C GLY A 171 0.67 -0.03 -27.73
N ASN A 172 -0.56 -0.56 -27.79
CA ASN A 172 -1.10 -1.10 -29.02
C ASN A 172 -1.51 0.08 -29.90
N GLY A 173 -0.56 0.55 -30.71
CA GLY A 173 -0.74 1.68 -31.61
C GLY A 173 -1.78 1.40 -32.69
N SER A 174 -3.05 1.59 -32.36
CA SER A 174 -4.12 1.69 -33.36
C SER A 174 -4.09 3.09 -33.97
N ASN A 175 -3.13 3.28 -34.87
CA ASN A 175 -3.03 4.46 -35.72
C ASN A 175 -3.98 4.31 -36.91
N GLY A 176 -4.61 5.40 -37.36
CA GLY A 176 -5.34 5.40 -38.64
C GLY A 176 -6.86 5.41 -38.57
N ASN A 177 -7.42 6.56 -38.18
CA ASN A 177 -8.48 7.25 -38.91
C ASN A 177 -8.88 6.64 -40.28
N THR A 178 -10.15 6.26 -40.43
CA THR A 178 -10.88 6.50 -41.68
C THR A 178 -12.29 7.03 -41.40
N ASN A 179 -12.40 8.37 -41.33
CA ASN A 179 -13.59 9.03 -41.85
C ASN A 179 -13.76 8.61 -43.32
N ASN A 180 -14.89 7.98 -43.67
CA ASN A 180 -15.36 8.01 -45.05
C ASN A 180 -16.89 8.04 -45.08
N GLY A 181 -17.45 9.10 -45.68
CA GLY A 181 -18.89 9.25 -45.83
C GLY A 181 -19.42 8.43 -47.01
N GLY A 182 -20.50 7.69 -46.79
CA GLY A 182 -21.19 6.89 -47.80
C GLY A 182 -22.67 7.23 -47.86
N ASN A 183 -23.01 8.38 -48.43
CA ASN A 183 -24.39 8.79 -48.62
C ASN A 183 -24.95 8.15 -49.90
N ASN A 184 -25.84 7.16 -49.78
CA ASN A 184 -26.73 6.78 -50.88
C ASN A 184 -28.03 6.18 -50.30
N GLY A 185 -29.17 6.76 -50.66
CA GLY A 185 -30.46 6.42 -50.06
C GLY A 185 -31.27 5.44 -50.90
N THR A 186 -32.18 4.73 -50.24
CA THR A 186 -33.39 4.18 -50.87
C THR A 186 -34.54 4.33 -49.88
N ALA A 187 -35.63 4.97 -50.31
CA ALA A 187 -36.83 5.07 -49.48
C ALA A 187 -37.51 3.70 -49.37
N ASN A 188 -38.04 3.37 -48.19
CA ASN A 188 -39.19 2.48 -48.13
C ASN A 188 -40.14 2.87 -46.99
N ASN A 189 -41.44 2.78 -47.28
CA ASN A 189 -42.51 3.36 -46.49
C ASN A 189 -43.27 2.23 -45.79
N GLY A 190 -43.39 2.25 -44.46
CA GLY A 190 -44.19 1.24 -43.77
C GLY A 190 -44.02 1.12 -42.25
N GLY A 191 -45.14 1.33 -41.54
CA GLY A 191 -45.53 0.40 -40.46
C GLY A 191 -44.84 0.51 -39.10
N ASN A 192 -45.34 1.44 -38.28
CA ASN A 192 -45.75 1.19 -36.89
C ASN A 192 -45.03 0.07 -36.09
N THR A 193 -44.14 0.46 -35.17
CA THR A 193 -44.17 -0.04 -33.77
C THR A 193 -43.28 0.83 -32.89
N GLY A 194 -43.85 1.39 -31.82
CA GLY A 194 -43.06 2.15 -30.84
C GLY A 194 -42.21 1.21 -30.00
N ASN A 195 -40.92 1.10 -30.31
CA ASN A 195 -39.94 0.55 -29.38
C ASN A 195 -38.93 1.64 -28.99
N SER A 196 -39.19 2.27 -27.85
CA SER A 196 -38.26 3.23 -27.23
C SER A 196 -37.07 2.48 -26.64
N ASN A 197 -36.15 2.02 -27.50
CA ASN A 197 -34.80 1.65 -27.11
C ASN A 197 -34.05 2.92 -26.67
N GLY A 198 -34.38 3.38 -25.47
CA GLY A 198 -33.58 4.35 -24.75
C GLY A 198 -32.24 3.71 -24.44
N ASN A 199 -31.26 3.91 -25.33
CA ASN A 199 -29.84 3.77 -25.02
C ASN A 199 -29.51 4.83 -23.97
N ASN A 200 -29.87 4.53 -22.71
CA ASN A 200 -29.46 5.28 -21.55
C ASN A 200 -27.95 5.02 -21.37
N SER A 201 -27.15 5.80 -22.10
CA SER A 201 -25.70 5.87 -21.97
C SER A 201 -25.40 6.52 -20.62
N GLY A 202 -25.56 5.72 -19.56
CA GLY A 202 -25.94 6.23 -18.26
C GLY A 202 -24.89 7.15 -17.65
N SER A 203 -25.28 8.41 -17.48
CA SER A 203 -24.61 9.42 -16.65
C SER A 203 -24.67 9.00 -15.18
N GLY A 204 -23.85 8.01 -14.82
CA GLY A 204 -23.73 7.49 -13.46
C GLY A 204 -22.74 8.35 -12.69
N THR A 205 -23.25 9.12 -11.74
CA THR A 205 -22.47 9.93 -10.81
C THR A 205 -21.90 9.07 -9.69
N GLY A 206 -20.68 9.36 -9.24
CA GLY A 206 -20.18 8.86 -7.96
C GLY A 206 -20.54 9.79 -6.80
N LYS A 207 -20.42 9.27 -5.57
CA LYS A 207 -20.65 10.02 -4.33
C LYS A 207 -19.35 10.21 -3.56
N VAL A 208 -19.20 11.36 -2.92
CA VAL A 208 -18.05 11.68 -2.06
C VAL A 208 -18.54 12.21 -0.73
N ALA A 209 -17.92 11.79 0.37
CA ALA A 209 -18.19 12.31 1.70
C ALA A 209 -16.88 12.68 2.41
N PHE A 210 -16.77 13.94 2.82
CA PHE A 210 -15.68 14.40 3.68
C PHE A 210 -16.14 14.40 5.15
N TRP A 211 -15.29 13.92 6.04
CA TRP A 211 -15.60 13.71 7.46
C TRP A 211 -14.36 13.86 8.36
N VAL A 212 -14.58 13.96 9.67
CA VAL A 212 -13.53 13.96 10.71
C VAL A 212 -13.82 12.92 11.80
N ALA A 213 -12.77 12.33 12.37
CA ALA A 213 -12.90 11.26 13.37
C ALA A 213 -13.10 11.74 14.82
N SER A 214 -12.85 13.02 15.09
CA SER A 214 -13.06 13.62 16.41
C SER A 214 -13.51 15.07 16.26
N ASP A 215 -14.01 15.68 17.33
CA ASP A 215 -14.09 17.13 17.39
C ASP A 215 -12.67 17.71 17.31
N LEU A 216 -12.47 18.69 16.43
CA LEU A 216 -11.22 19.42 16.25
C LEU A 216 -11.23 20.76 17.01
N GLY A 217 -12.31 21.04 17.74
CA GLY A 217 -12.51 22.26 18.52
C GLY A 217 -12.46 23.53 17.69
N CYS A 218 -12.82 23.46 16.41
CA CYS A 218 -12.77 24.58 15.46
C CYS A 218 -14.13 24.96 14.84
N GLY A 219 -15.20 24.28 15.25
CA GLY A 219 -16.55 24.41 14.72
C GLY A 219 -16.74 23.66 13.39
N ASN A 220 -17.73 24.09 12.61
CA ASN A 220 -17.99 23.54 11.28
C ASN A 220 -16.77 23.69 10.36
N ILE A 221 -16.53 22.68 9.52
CA ILE A 221 -15.49 22.71 8.48
C ILE A 221 -16.19 22.87 7.13
N THR A 222 -15.84 23.93 6.39
CA THR A 222 -16.33 24.14 5.02
C THR A 222 -15.37 23.45 4.05
N VAL A 223 -15.90 22.58 3.20
CA VAL A 223 -15.18 21.93 2.08
C VAL A 223 -15.61 22.59 0.78
N THR A 224 -14.66 23.05 -0.02
CA THR A 224 -14.87 23.65 -1.34
C THR A 224 -14.15 22.83 -2.40
N LEU A 225 -14.87 22.39 -3.42
CA LEU A 225 -14.30 21.71 -4.58
C LEU A 225 -13.82 22.72 -5.62
N ASN A 226 -12.90 22.32 -6.50
CA ASN A 226 -12.47 23.11 -7.66
C ASN A 226 -13.61 23.41 -8.66
N THR A 227 -14.74 22.70 -8.58
CA THR A 227 -15.98 23.01 -9.29
C THR A 227 -16.76 24.21 -8.72
N GLY A 228 -16.34 24.74 -7.57
CA GLY A 228 -17.06 25.76 -6.81
C GLY A 228 -18.17 25.22 -5.91
N GLN A 229 -18.47 23.92 -5.97
CA GLN A 229 -19.42 23.30 -5.04
C GLN A 229 -18.87 23.32 -3.61
N GLN A 230 -19.75 23.57 -2.65
CA GLN A 230 -19.42 23.61 -1.22
C GLN A 230 -20.28 22.65 -0.41
N GLY A 231 -19.70 22.14 0.68
CA GLY A 231 -20.39 21.31 1.66
C GLY A 231 -19.78 21.51 3.04
N THR A 232 -20.53 21.22 4.09
CA THR A 232 -20.12 21.49 5.47
C THR A 232 -20.05 20.20 6.28
N ILE A 233 -18.94 19.98 6.97
CA ILE A 233 -18.83 18.97 8.02
C ILE A 233 -19.27 19.64 9.33
N SER A 234 -20.31 19.11 9.96
CA SER A 234 -20.92 19.63 11.19
C SER A 234 -21.01 18.59 12.32
N SER A 235 -20.43 17.41 12.12
CA SER A 235 -20.33 16.35 13.14
C SER A 235 -19.09 15.50 12.90
N TYR A 236 -18.68 14.72 13.90
CA TYR A 236 -17.55 13.82 13.84
C TYR A 236 -17.96 12.37 14.14
N TYR A 237 -17.15 11.42 13.69
CA TYR A 237 -17.39 9.99 13.85
C TYR A 237 -16.26 9.35 14.66
N SER A 238 -16.47 9.21 15.97
CA SER A 238 -15.49 8.64 16.91
C SER A 238 -15.22 7.15 16.71
N SER A 239 -16.05 6.45 15.95
CA SER A 239 -15.84 5.06 15.55
C SER A 239 -16.31 4.81 14.11
N GLY A 240 -15.62 3.87 13.44
CA GLY A 240 -15.93 3.48 12.07
C GLY A 240 -15.53 4.49 11.00
N THR A 241 -16.15 4.37 9.83
CA THR A 241 -16.03 5.31 8.70
C THR A 241 -17.44 5.49 8.14
N PRO A 242 -17.96 6.73 8.06
CA PRO A 242 -19.35 6.97 7.67
C PRO A 242 -19.56 6.70 6.17
N SER A 243 -20.75 6.25 5.80
CA SER A 243 -21.13 6.05 4.40
C SER A 243 -21.41 7.39 3.69
N CYS A 244 -21.32 7.40 2.35
CA CYS A 244 -21.70 8.56 1.57
C CYS A 244 -23.17 8.92 1.76
N GLY A 245 -23.45 10.21 2.02
CA GLY A 245 -24.78 10.71 2.37
C GLY A 245 -25.10 10.70 3.87
N SER A 246 -24.20 10.21 4.72
CA SER A 246 -24.37 10.30 6.18
C SER A 246 -24.45 11.75 6.65
N SER A 247 -25.31 12.01 7.64
CA SER A 247 -25.57 13.33 8.21
C SER A 247 -24.32 13.93 8.87
N GLY A 248 -24.08 15.22 8.69
CA GLY A 248 -22.93 15.91 9.31
C GLY A 248 -21.61 15.77 8.54
N ASN A 249 -21.58 15.01 7.45
CA ASN A 249 -20.51 15.03 6.45
C ASN A 249 -20.75 16.12 5.39
N ALA A 250 -19.67 16.64 4.80
CA ALA A 250 -19.77 17.37 3.54
C ALA A 250 -19.92 16.36 2.39
N ASN A 251 -21.14 16.17 1.92
CA ASN A 251 -21.51 15.18 0.90
C ASN A 251 -21.65 15.82 -0.49
N PHE A 252 -21.08 15.18 -1.51
CA PHE A 252 -21.12 15.61 -2.90
C PHE A 252 -21.57 14.45 -3.80
N THR A 253 -22.23 14.78 -4.91
CA THR A 253 -22.51 13.87 -6.02
C THR A 253 -21.92 14.49 -7.26
N LEU A 254 -21.04 13.74 -7.94
CA LEU A 254 -20.13 14.24 -8.96
C LEU A 254 -20.09 13.25 -10.12
N ASP A 255 -19.82 13.75 -11.33
CA ASP A 255 -19.48 12.87 -12.45
C ASP A 255 -18.15 12.15 -12.20
N PRO A 256 -17.87 11.02 -12.87
CA PRO A 256 -16.59 10.33 -12.74
C PRO A 256 -15.44 11.20 -13.25
N GLY A 257 -14.38 11.34 -12.45
CA GLY A 257 -13.25 12.22 -12.78
C GLY A 257 -12.40 12.59 -11.56
N THR A 258 -11.30 13.31 -11.81
CA THR A 258 -10.38 13.77 -10.76
C THR A 258 -10.68 15.23 -10.39
N TYR A 259 -10.80 15.47 -9.09
CA TYR A 259 -11.14 16.76 -8.51
C TYR A 259 -10.08 17.15 -7.47
N SER A 260 -10.06 18.44 -7.13
CA SER A 260 -9.30 18.93 -5.98
C SER A 260 -10.23 19.65 -5.01
N PHE A 261 -9.87 19.61 -3.74
CA PHE A 261 -10.59 20.29 -2.67
C PHE A 261 -9.66 21.17 -1.86
N SER A 262 -10.23 22.23 -1.29
CA SER A 262 -9.75 22.86 -0.08
C SER A 262 -10.81 22.67 1.00
N ALA A 263 -10.38 22.54 2.26
CA ALA A 263 -11.28 22.62 3.39
C ALA A 263 -10.68 23.51 4.48
N SER A 264 -11.51 24.20 5.25
CA SER A 264 -11.05 25.08 6.31
C SER A 264 -12.05 25.19 7.46
N CYS A 265 -11.50 25.40 8.65
CA CYS A 265 -12.22 25.90 9.82
C CYS A 265 -11.38 26.98 10.51
N SER A 266 -11.80 27.45 11.68
CA SER A 266 -11.12 28.52 12.43
C SER A 266 -9.66 28.23 12.85
N LYS A 267 -9.22 26.96 12.81
CA LYS A 267 -7.89 26.53 13.26
C LYS A 267 -7.05 25.79 12.21
N TYR A 268 -7.68 25.09 11.28
CA TYR A 268 -7.03 24.13 10.39
C TYR A 268 -7.44 24.35 8.94
N ASN A 269 -6.53 24.00 8.03
CA ASN A 269 -6.73 24.09 6.58
C ASN A 269 -6.23 22.79 5.94
N TRP A 270 -7.01 22.25 5.02
CA TRP A 270 -6.70 21.04 4.27
C TRP A 270 -6.76 21.32 2.77
N LYS A 271 -5.96 20.59 1.99
CA LYS A 271 -5.95 20.61 0.54
C LYS A 271 -5.63 19.21 0.04
N GLY A 272 -6.19 18.81 -1.09
CA GLY A 272 -5.87 17.53 -1.70
C GLY A 272 -6.58 17.31 -3.02
N ASN A 273 -6.33 16.15 -3.62
CA ASN A 273 -7.01 15.64 -4.80
C ASN A 273 -7.73 14.33 -4.48
N PHE A 274 -8.68 13.95 -5.34
CA PHE A 274 -9.36 12.67 -5.28
C PHE A 274 -9.97 12.32 -6.64
N THR A 275 -10.21 11.04 -6.88
CA THR A 275 -10.89 10.55 -8.09
C THR A 275 -12.22 9.92 -7.72
N VAL A 276 -13.26 10.29 -8.46
CA VAL A 276 -14.62 9.78 -8.35
C VAL A 276 -14.81 8.69 -9.38
N GLU A 277 -15.21 7.50 -8.93
CA GLU A 277 -15.62 6.39 -9.80
C GLU A 277 -17.13 6.39 -10.00
N LYS A 278 -17.58 5.98 -11.20
CA LYS A 278 -19.01 5.85 -11.53
C LYS A 278 -19.71 4.90 -10.56
N ASP A 279 -20.87 5.33 -10.06
CA ASP A 279 -21.72 4.60 -9.10
C ASP A 279 -21.00 4.24 -7.77
N GLY A 280 -19.80 4.78 -7.54
CA GLY A 280 -18.96 4.54 -6.37
C GLY A 280 -19.28 5.46 -5.18
N CYS A 281 -18.71 5.12 -4.02
CA CYS A 281 -18.72 5.95 -2.82
C CYS A 281 -17.30 6.11 -2.27
N LEU A 282 -16.78 7.34 -2.29
CA LEU A 282 -15.49 7.69 -1.72
C LEU A 282 -15.67 8.44 -0.39
N THR A 283 -15.04 7.95 0.67
CA THR A 283 -15.08 8.56 2.00
C THR A 283 -13.72 9.13 2.37
N ASN A 284 -13.57 10.46 2.39
CA ASN A 284 -12.30 11.14 2.63
C ASN A 284 -12.26 11.70 4.06
N ARG A 285 -11.31 11.24 4.88
CA ARG A 285 -11.10 11.77 6.23
C ARG A 285 -10.16 12.96 6.19
N LEU A 286 -10.53 14.06 6.83
CA LEU A 286 -9.62 15.20 7.03
C LEU A 286 -8.73 14.95 8.27
N TRP A 287 -7.46 15.30 8.15
CA TRP A 287 -6.38 14.96 9.08
C TRP A 287 -5.64 16.18 9.59
N ILE A 288 -5.42 16.29 10.89
CA ILE A 288 -4.46 17.26 11.42
C ILE A 288 -3.06 16.64 11.29
N ASN A 289 -2.13 17.40 10.70
CA ASN A 289 -0.69 17.11 10.69
C ASN A 289 -0.03 17.72 11.93
#